data_AF-A0A0B1SRY1-F1
#
_entry.id   AF-A0A0B1SRY1-F1
#
_cell.length_a   1.000
_cell.length_b   1.000
_cell.length_c   1.000
_cell.angle_alpha   90.00
_cell.angle_beta   90.00
_cell.angle_gamma   90.00
#
_symmetry.space_group_name_H-M   'P 1'
#
loop_
_entity.id
_entity.type
_entity.pdbx_description
1 polymer ?
#
loop_
_entity_poly.entity_id
_entity_poly.type
_entity_poly.pdbx_seq_one_letter_code
_entity_poly.pdbx_strand_id
1 'polypeptide(L)'
;MLHYVWTAVEYATHVEEHRNCTDCKCTPFFQQKKNERSWIFNVLDAMGKVPSGVTSGNNLWVGSWNTCRKIHVVKNSQGQRWNGQYCLAHLQAYERNNPLKALDKTGPVDAHCFKDGNSTEVDDDDGRCFTLIPMLNFGVCMPDTCTTYDVTRMITFAVRLAESAVGRDAVCDVDVECRLEKEEFAMSNNWLAMAALYFLTYTLIMMVFGTLYDLFIYQKEIQVYPPLEKNNHLFIRIILAYSMYTNGVEILRTAKKEVRLV
;
A
#
# COMPACT_ATOMS: atom_id res chain seq x y z
N MET A 1 1.13 22.26 6.24
CA MET A 1 2.13 21.68 7.15
C MET A 1 2.39 22.53 8.38
N LEU A 2 2.91 23.76 8.23
CA LEU A 2 3.20 24.66 9.36
C LEU A 2 2.00 24.90 10.29
N HIS A 3 0.79 25.04 9.74
CA HIS A 3 -0.42 25.18 10.55
C HIS A 3 -0.70 23.96 11.45
N TYR A 4 -0.45 22.72 10.97
CA TYR A 4 -0.67 21.52 11.78
C TYR A 4 0.31 21.44 12.94
N VAL A 5 1.59 21.69 12.64
CA VAL A 5 2.64 21.75 13.66
C VAL A 5 2.34 22.84 14.67
N TRP A 6 1.95 24.03 14.21
CA TRP A 6 1.55 25.13 15.08
C TRP A 6 0.37 24.77 15.97
N THR A 7 -0.70 24.18 15.41
CA THR A 7 -1.86 23.76 16.22
C THR A 7 -1.52 22.69 17.25
N ALA A 8 -0.59 21.78 16.94
CA ALA A 8 -0.15 20.75 17.85
C ALA A 8 0.74 21.31 18.96
N VAL A 9 1.64 22.24 18.63
CA VAL A 9 2.46 22.97 19.61
C VAL A 9 1.56 23.80 20.51
N GLU A 10 0.61 24.56 19.96
CA GLU A 10 -0.34 25.36 20.73
C GLU A 10 -1.21 24.50 21.66
N TYR A 11 -1.61 23.30 21.22
CA TYR A 11 -2.27 22.36 22.11
C TYR A 11 -1.34 21.90 23.23
N ALA A 12 -0.10 21.49 22.91
CA ALA A 12 0.83 20.93 23.87
C ALA A 12 1.21 21.95 24.95
N THR A 13 1.50 23.19 24.55
CA THR A 13 1.79 24.29 25.47
C THR A 13 0.59 24.62 26.34
N HIS A 14 -0.62 24.66 25.76
CA HIS A 14 -1.84 24.94 26.52
C HIS A 14 -2.16 23.82 27.53
N VAL A 15 -1.83 22.57 27.23
CA VAL A 15 -1.96 21.44 28.17
C VAL A 15 -0.92 21.52 29.29
N GLU A 16 0.32 21.89 28.96
CA GLU A 16 1.40 22.02 29.93
C GLU A 16 1.17 23.17 30.92
N GLU A 17 0.74 24.32 30.42
CA GLU A 17 0.40 25.51 31.24
C GLU A 17 -0.71 25.20 32.27
N HIS A 18 -1.63 24.29 31.92
CA HIS A 18 -2.77 23.90 32.76
C HIS A 18 -2.57 22.57 33.49
N ARG A 19 -1.33 22.04 33.53
CA ARG A 19 -0.99 20.76 34.19
C ARG A 19 -1.25 20.75 35.70
N ASN A 20 -1.23 21.92 36.35
CA ASN A 20 -1.49 22.12 37.78
C ASN A 20 -2.91 22.62 38.09
N CYS A 21 -3.85 22.57 37.15
CA CYS A 21 -5.25 22.90 37.45
C CYS A 21 -5.88 21.84 38.36
N THR A 22 -5.85 22.09 39.68
CA THR A 22 -6.48 21.27 40.71
C THR A 22 -7.91 21.71 41.04
N ASP A 23 -8.41 22.78 40.41
CA ASP A 23 -9.67 23.42 40.78
C ASP A 23 -10.80 23.14 39.76
N CYS A 24 -12.03 22.97 40.26
CA CYS A 24 -13.22 22.59 39.50
C CYS A 24 -13.66 23.65 38.47
N LYS A 25 -13.08 24.85 38.48
CA LYS A 25 -13.31 25.92 37.49
C LYS A 25 -12.53 25.73 36.19
N CYS A 26 -11.40 25.02 36.20
CA CYS A 26 -10.61 24.80 34.98
C CYS A 26 -11.28 23.77 34.04
N THR A 27 -12.22 22.96 34.53
CA THR A 27 -12.64 21.73 33.84
C THR A 27 -13.48 21.92 32.57
N PRO A 28 -14.47 22.83 32.45
CA PRO A 28 -15.34 22.84 31.27
C PRO A 28 -14.63 23.44 30.04
N PHE A 29 -13.99 24.60 30.19
CA PHE A 29 -13.34 25.30 29.06
C PHE A 29 -12.07 24.59 28.58
N PHE A 30 -11.28 24.04 29.52
CA PHE A 30 -10.11 23.23 29.19
C PHE A 30 -10.51 21.95 28.45
N GLN A 31 -11.49 21.20 28.97
CA GLN A 31 -11.93 19.97 28.30
C GLN A 31 -12.56 20.25 26.95
N GLN A 32 -13.28 21.37 26.80
CA GLN A 32 -13.82 21.80 25.52
C GLN A 32 -12.71 22.02 24.49
N LYS A 33 -11.73 22.90 24.77
CA LYS A 33 -10.61 23.15 23.84
C LYS A 33 -9.78 21.91 23.56
N LYS A 34 -9.56 21.08 24.59
CA LYS A 34 -8.85 19.81 24.46
C LYS A 34 -9.57 18.88 23.49
N ASN A 35 -10.87 18.68 23.67
CA ASN A 35 -11.67 17.82 22.79
C ASN A 35 -11.71 18.37 21.36
N GLU A 36 -11.90 19.68 21.20
CA GLU A 36 -11.96 20.36 19.90
C GLU A 36 -10.67 20.26 19.08
N ARG A 37 -9.50 20.19 19.73
CA ARG A 37 -8.20 20.14 19.04
C ARG A 37 -7.52 18.77 19.08
N SER A 38 -8.01 17.82 19.88
CA SER A 38 -7.42 16.48 20.05
C SER A 38 -7.23 15.70 18.74
N TRP A 39 -8.11 15.91 17.76
CA TRP A 39 -8.05 15.23 16.46
C TRP A 39 -6.77 15.52 15.66
N ILE A 40 -6.07 16.63 15.95
CA ILE A 40 -4.81 16.95 15.27
C ILE A 40 -3.73 15.88 15.49
N PHE A 41 -3.74 15.22 16.64
CA PHE A 41 -2.80 14.13 16.92
C PHE A 41 -3.06 12.92 16.06
N ASN A 42 -4.33 12.62 15.75
CA ASN A 42 -4.67 11.54 14.83
C ASN A 42 -4.16 11.86 13.41
N VAL A 43 -4.19 13.13 13.01
CA VAL A 43 -3.64 13.57 11.72
C VAL A 43 -2.12 13.39 11.70
N LEU A 44 -1.41 13.87 12.72
CA LEU A 44 0.04 13.74 12.82
C LEU A 44 0.50 12.29 12.95
N ASP A 45 -0.26 11.45 13.65
CA ASP A 45 0.01 10.02 13.78
C ASP A 45 -0.18 9.27 12.45
N ALA A 46 -1.17 9.70 11.65
CA ALA A 46 -1.43 9.13 10.34
C ALA A 46 -0.43 9.56 9.26
N MET A 47 0.30 10.66 9.47
CA MET A 47 1.32 11.14 8.54
C MET A 47 2.59 10.29 8.56
N GLY A 48 3.42 10.46 7.53
CA GLY A 48 4.73 9.84 7.41
C GLY A 48 5.62 10.19 8.61
N LYS A 49 6.08 9.16 9.34
CA LYS A 49 7.04 9.29 10.43
C LYS A 49 8.43 8.97 9.91
N VAL A 50 9.43 9.69 10.40
CA VAL A 50 10.84 9.40 10.12
C VAL A 50 11.20 8.06 10.77
N PRO A 51 11.46 6.99 10.01
CA PRO A 51 11.87 5.71 10.54
C PRO A 51 13.35 5.76 10.93
N SER A 52 13.79 4.81 11.74
CA SER A 52 15.22 4.59 11.93
C SER A 52 15.86 4.05 10.64
N GLY A 53 17.15 4.33 10.44
CA GLY A 53 17.88 3.86 9.26
C GLY A 53 17.80 4.79 8.03
N VAL A 54 17.46 6.07 8.20
CA VAL A 54 17.53 7.07 7.11
C VAL A 54 18.92 7.10 6.48
N THR A 55 19.98 7.06 7.29
CA THR A 55 21.38 7.01 6.83
C THR A 55 21.74 5.70 6.14
N SER A 56 20.95 4.65 6.36
CA SER A 56 21.11 3.34 5.73
C SER A 56 20.28 3.20 4.45
N GLY A 57 19.66 4.30 3.98
CA GLY A 57 18.86 4.31 2.75
C GLY A 57 17.37 4.03 2.95
N ASN A 58 16.85 4.09 4.18
CA ASN A 58 15.41 3.94 4.39
C ASN A 58 14.65 5.21 3.98
N ASN A 59 14.05 5.13 2.80
CA ASN A 59 13.31 6.18 2.11
C ASN A 59 11.78 6.01 2.19
N LEU A 60 11.26 5.11 3.02
CA LEU A 60 9.82 4.79 3.06
C LEU A 60 9.13 5.37 4.29
N TRP A 61 8.61 6.59 4.19
CA TRP A 61 7.96 7.34 5.27
C TRP A 61 6.47 7.50 4.96
N VAL A 62 5.78 6.38 4.77
CA VAL A 62 4.39 6.36 4.25
C VAL A 62 3.34 6.75 5.31
N GLY A 63 3.55 6.46 6.58
CA GLY A 63 2.51 6.68 7.59
C GLY A 63 1.31 5.73 7.40
N SER A 64 0.13 6.12 7.91
CA SER A 64 -1.06 5.27 7.96
C SER A 64 -2.22 5.84 7.13
N TRP A 65 -2.45 5.22 5.97
CA TRP A 65 -3.58 5.55 5.09
C TRP A 65 -4.95 5.37 5.77
N ASN A 66 -5.16 4.25 6.46
CA ASN A 66 -6.45 3.91 7.09
C ASN A 66 -6.79 4.88 8.23
N THR A 67 -5.78 5.26 9.02
CA THR A 67 -5.98 6.17 10.16
C THR A 67 -6.32 7.57 9.67
N CYS A 68 -5.64 8.09 8.63
CA CYS A 68 -5.95 9.40 8.06
C CYS A 68 -7.43 9.50 7.63
N ARG A 69 -7.92 8.47 6.92
CA ARG A 69 -9.29 8.45 6.40
C ARG A 69 -10.37 8.33 7.44
N LYS A 70 -10.09 7.72 8.60
CA LYS A 70 -11.06 7.59 9.69
C LYS A 70 -11.35 8.91 10.40
N ILE A 71 -10.58 9.95 10.10
CA ILE A 71 -10.70 11.24 10.78
C ILE A 71 -11.79 12.07 10.10
N HIS A 72 -12.93 12.18 10.78
CA HIS A 72 -14.05 13.03 10.39
C HIS A 72 -14.38 13.96 11.55
N VAL A 73 -14.18 15.27 11.36
CA VAL A 73 -14.33 16.27 12.43
C VAL A 73 -15.18 17.43 11.95
N VAL A 74 -16.11 17.88 12.77
CA VAL A 74 -16.86 19.12 12.53
C VAL A 74 -16.13 20.25 13.25
N LYS A 75 -15.54 21.19 12.50
CA LYS A 75 -14.66 22.22 13.06
C LYS A 75 -15.41 23.36 13.75
N ASN A 76 -16.60 23.72 13.24
CA ASN A 76 -17.35 24.89 13.69
C ASN A 76 -18.83 24.52 13.94
N SER A 77 -19.52 25.33 14.75
CA SER A 77 -20.99 25.27 14.91
C SER A 77 -21.75 25.46 13.59
N GLN A 78 -21.09 26.00 12.56
CA GLN A 78 -21.59 26.13 11.19
C GLN A 78 -21.56 24.80 10.40
N GLY A 79 -21.12 23.70 11.01
CA GLY A 79 -21.17 22.37 10.39
C GLY A 79 -20.07 22.10 9.36
N GLN A 80 -19.00 22.90 9.32
CA GLN A 80 -17.89 22.65 8.39
C GLN A 80 -17.21 21.33 8.74
N ARG A 81 -17.35 20.35 7.83
CA ARG A 81 -16.75 19.02 7.96
C ARG A 81 -15.32 19.06 7.44
N TRP A 82 -14.44 18.43 8.19
CA TRP A 82 -13.08 18.12 7.80
C TRP A 82 -12.99 16.62 7.71
N ASN A 83 -12.69 16.11 6.52
CA ASN A 83 -12.56 14.70 6.25
C ASN A 83 -11.14 14.42 5.77
N GLY A 84 -10.49 13.42 6.34
CA GLY A 84 -9.11 13.09 6.00
C GLY A 84 -8.99 12.36 4.66
N GLN A 85 -8.06 12.82 3.84
CA GLN A 85 -7.61 12.24 2.59
C GLN A 85 -6.11 11.98 2.68
N TYR A 86 -5.72 10.77 2.31
CA TYR A 86 -4.31 10.38 2.30
C TYR A 86 -3.71 10.61 0.91
N CYS A 87 -2.54 11.26 0.89
CA CYS A 87 -1.73 11.48 -0.30
C CYS A 87 -0.32 10.95 -0.09
N LEU A 88 0.22 10.26 -1.09
CA LEU A 88 1.59 9.77 -1.11
C LEU A 88 2.42 10.64 -2.05
N ALA A 89 3.50 11.24 -1.53
CA ALA A 89 4.43 12.02 -2.31
C ALA A 89 5.70 11.22 -2.62
N HIS A 90 6.06 11.20 -3.89
CA HIS A 90 7.25 10.58 -4.44
C HIS A 90 8.26 11.67 -4.79
N LEU A 91 9.35 11.73 -4.04
CA LEU A 91 10.43 12.70 -4.24
C LEU A 91 11.52 12.06 -5.10
N GLN A 92 11.72 12.59 -6.29
CA GLN A 92 12.68 12.06 -7.26
C GLN A 92 14.03 12.79 -7.16
N ALA A 93 15.12 12.05 -7.30
CA ALA A 93 16.48 12.60 -7.35
C ALA A 93 16.77 13.21 -8.72
N TYR A 94 17.76 14.09 -8.77
CA TYR A 94 18.47 14.35 -10.02
C TYR A 94 19.31 13.13 -10.43
N GLU A 95 19.38 12.85 -11.72
CA GLU A 95 20.19 11.77 -12.30
C GLU A 95 21.69 11.91 -11.99
N ARG A 96 22.19 13.16 -11.83
CA ARG A 96 23.57 13.43 -11.39
C ARG A 96 23.95 12.79 -10.05
N ASN A 97 22.95 12.52 -9.20
CA ASN A 97 23.11 11.90 -7.89
C ASN A 97 22.77 10.40 -7.91
N ASN A 98 22.55 9.80 -9.09
CA ASN A 98 22.20 8.39 -9.21
C ASN A 98 23.42 7.49 -8.90
N PRO A 99 23.38 6.67 -7.83
CA PRO A 99 24.46 5.74 -7.52
C PRO A 99 24.64 4.63 -8.57
N LEU A 100 23.64 4.35 -9.40
CA LEU A 100 23.70 3.34 -10.45
C LEU A 100 24.52 3.81 -11.68
N LYS A 101 24.72 5.11 -11.85
CA LYS A 101 25.59 5.65 -12.91
C LYS A 101 27.05 5.21 -12.74
N ALA A 102 27.46 4.87 -11.52
CA ALA A 102 28.76 4.26 -11.23
C ALA A 102 28.84 2.77 -11.62
N LEU A 103 27.70 2.07 -11.72
CA LEU A 103 27.63 0.65 -12.08
C LEU A 103 27.56 0.42 -13.60
N ASP A 104 27.10 1.42 -14.35
CA ASP A 104 27.00 1.36 -15.82
C ASP A 104 28.36 1.55 -16.52
N LYS A 105 29.37 2.05 -15.80
CA LYS A 105 30.73 2.19 -16.33
C LYS A 105 31.45 0.84 -16.26
N THR A 106 31.37 0.10 -17.36
CA THR A 106 32.07 -1.18 -17.67
C THR A 106 33.60 -1.05 -17.79
N GLY A 107 34.23 -0.20 -16.99
CA GLY A 107 35.69 -0.01 -16.95
C GLY A 107 36.32 -0.68 -15.71
N PRO A 108 37.59 -1.14 -15.79
CA PRO A 108 38.30 -1.66 -14.63
C PRO A 108 38.39 -0.58 -13.53
N VAL A 109 38.15 -1.01 -12.29
CA VAL A 109 37.98 -0.19 -11.07
C VAL A 109 39.19 0.72 -10.80
N ASP A 110 40.32 0.47 -11.44
CA ASP A 110 41.62 1.08 -11.12
C ASP A 110 41.96 2.30 -12.00
N ALA A 111 41.26 2.48 -13.12
CA ALA A 111 41.56 3.55 -14.09
C ALA A 111 41.00 4.93 -13.67
N HIS A 112 40.12 4.99 -12.67
CA HIS A 112 39.45 6.21 -12.24
C HIS A 112 40.24 7.03 -11.20
N CYS A 113 41.20 6.42 -10.49
CA CYS A 113 42.04 7.15 -9.53
C CYS A 113 43.19 7.95 -10.18
N PHE A 114 43.39 7.82 -11.51
CA PHE A 114 44.53 8.43 -12.21
C PHE A 114 44.17 9.25 -13.45
N LYS A 115 42.89 9.51 -13.72
CA LYS A 115 42.52 10.44 -14.80
C LYS A 115 42.33 11.85 -14.28
N ASP A 116 43.45 12.55 -14.08
CA ASP A 116 43.50 13.99 -14.31
C ASP A 116 43.35 14.21 -15.82
N GLY A 117 42.12 14.41 -16.27
CA GLY A 117 41.87 14.55 -17.70
C GLY A 117 40.47 15.05 -17.96
N ASN A 118 40.35 16.37 -18.01
CA ASN A 118 39.57 17.16 -18.98
C ASN A 118 38.54 16.40 -19.85
N SER A 119 37.62 15.68 -19.23
CA SER A 119 36.47 15.09 -19.89
C SER A 119 35.37 16.13 -19.88
N THR A 120 35.43 17.05 -20.83
CA THR A 120 34.29 17.87 -21.25
C THR A 120 33.31 17.00 -22.03
N GLU A 121 32.81 15.95 -21.41
CA GLU A 121 31.52 15.36 -21.75
C GLU A 121 30.60 15.80 -20.63
N VAL A 122 30.04 16.99 -20.81
CA VAL A 122 28.90 17.44 -20.00
C VAL A 122 27.79 16.47 -20.37
N ASP A 123 27.55 15.49 -19.51
CA ASP A 123 26.43 14.56 -19.67
C ASP A 123 25.14 15.41 -19.71
N ASP A 124 24.49 15.47 -20.87
CA ASP A 124 23.21 16.16 -21.15
C ASP A 124 22.04 15.67 -20.26
N ASP A 125 22.31 14.74 -19.34
CA ASP A 125 21.35 14.06 -18.48
C ASP A 125 21.26 14.65 -17.06
N ASP A 126 22.12 15.61 -16.71
CA ASP A 126 22.18 16.20 -15.35
C ASP A 126 20.89 16.92 -14.92
N GLY A 127 20.05 17.31 -15.88
CA GLY A 127 18.74 17.94 -15.65
C GLY A 127 17.56 16.96 -15.59
N ARG A 128 17.78 15.66 -15.84
CA ARG A 128 16.70 14.66 -15.81
C ARG A 128 16.47 14.12 -14.40
N CYS A 129 15.23 13.75 -14.12
CA CYS A 129 14.85 13.14 -12.86
C CYS A 129 15.01 11.63 -12.93
N PHE A 130 15.58 11.05 -11.87
CA PHE A 130 15.73 9.62 -11.71
C PHE A 130 14.40 9.00 -11.24
N THR A 131 13.73 8.26 -12.13
CA THR A 131 12.39 7.69 -11.91
C THR A 131 12.41 6.28 -11.31
N LEU A 132 13.54 5.57 -11.39
CA LEU A 132 13.61 4.15 -11.00
C LEU A 132 13.64 3.94 -9.48
N ILE A 133 14.12 4.92 -8.71
CA ILE A 133 14.14 4.84 -7.24
C ILE A 133 13.81 6.23 -6.67
N PRO A 134 12.60 6.47 -6.15
CA PRO A 134 12.33 7.71 -5.44
C PRO A 134 13.25 7.81 -4.22
N MET A 135 13.90 8.96 -4.03
CA MET A 135 14.77 9.17 -2.87
C MET A 135 14.01 9.16 -1.56
N LEU A 136 12.74 9.57 -1.58
CA LEU A 136 11.89 9.60 -0.41
C LEU A 136 10.42 9.48 -0.82
N ASN A 137 9.74 8.49 -0.23
CA ASN A 137 8.30 8.34 -0.29
C ASN A 137 7.72 8.87 1.02
N PHE A 138 6.91 9.92 0.96
CA PHE A 138 6.37 10.58 2.14
C PHE A 138 4.85 10.65 2.10
N GLY A 139 4.18 10.04 3.07
CA GLY A 139 2.73 10.09 3.18
C GLY A 139 2.24 11.28 3.98
N VAL A 140 1.20 11.95 3.49
CA VAL A 140 0.63 13.16 4.08
C VAL A 140 -0.87 12.98 4.23
N CYS A 141 -1.39 13.36 5.40
CA CYS A 141 -2.82 13.44 5.65
C CYS A 141 -3.31 14.88 5.44
N MET A 142 -4.21 15.07 4.49
CA MET A 142 -4.77 16.36 4.07
C MET A 142 -6.29 16.32 4.13
N PRO A 143 -7.00 17.46 4.13
CA PRO A 143 -8.44 17.45 3.96
C PRO A 143 -8.85 16.96 2.57
N ASP A 144 -10.04 16.39 2.45
CA ASP A 144 -10.71 16.04 1.20
C ASP A 144 -10.97 17.23 0.26
N THR A 145 -10.93 18.46 0.79
CA THR A 145 -10.99 19.69 0.00
C THR A 145 -9.72 20.00 -0.78
N CYS A 146 -8.59 19.33 -0.49
CA CYS A 146 -7.33 19.55 -1.19
C CYS A 146 -7.24 18.71 -2.47
N THR A 147 -6.81 19.34 -3.57
CA THR A 147 -6.51 18.61 -4.80
C THR A 147 -5.06 18.08 -4.79
N THR A 148 -4.76 17.12 -5.65
CA THR A 148 -3.38 16.63 -5.85
C THR A 148 -2.42 17.78 -6.15
N TYR A 149 -2.83 18.72 -7.01
CA TYR A 149 -2.05 19.91 -7.35
C TYR A 149 -1.71 20.79 -6.14
N ASP A 150 -2.68 21.01 -5.25
CA ASP A 150 -2.46 21.80 -4.03
C ASP A 150 -1.45 21.12 -3.10
N VAL A 151 -1.57 19.80 -2.94
CA VAL A 151 -0.66 19.01 -2.12
C VAL A 151 0.74 19.00 -2.71
N THR A 152 0.89 18.79 -4.02
CA THR A 152 2.17 18.89 -4.73
C THR A 152 2.81 20.24 -4.45
N ARG A 153 2.08 21.34 -4.67
CA ARG A 153 2.63 22.69 -4.46
C ARG A 153 3.06 22.94 -3.02
N MET A 154 2.30 22.45 -2.04
CA MET A 154 2.66 22.56 -0.63
C MET A 154 3.93 21.78 -0.28
N ILE A 155 4.09 20.57 -0.83
CA ILE A 155 5.26 19.72 -0.57
C ILE A 155 6.48 20.27 -1.29
N THR A 156 6.37 20.65 -2.56
CA THR A 156 7.46 21.29 -3.32
C THR A 156 7.97 22.52 -2.58
N PHE A 157 7.07 23.37 -2.05
CA PHE A 157 7.48 24.53 -1.26
C PHE A 157 8.25 24.14 0.01
N ALA A 158 7.76 23.15 0.77
CA ALA A 158 8.43 22.69 1.99
C ALA A 158 9.82 22.09 1.71
N VAL A 159 9.95 21.33 0.62
CA VAL A 159 11.22 20.76 0.17
C VAL A 159 12.19 21.85 -0.23
N ARG A 160 11.78 22.80 -1.07
CA ARG A 160 12.63 23.91 -1.52
C ARG A 160 13.12 24.77 -0.35
N LEU A 161 12.28 24.97 0.67
CA LEU A 161 12.70 25.63 1.91
C LEU A 161 13.77 24.82 2.65
N ALA A 162 13.60 23.50 2.78
CA ALA A 162 14.59 22.64 3.42
C ALA A 162 15.92 22.61 2.63
N GLU A 163 15.86 22.52 1.30
CA GLU A 163 17.02 22.61 0.41
C GLU A 163 17.77 23.93 0.58
N SER A 164 17.04 25.06 0.66
CA SER A 164 17.64 26.38 0.86
C SER A 164 18.35 26.52 2.22
N ALA A 165 17.86 25.83 3.26
CA ALA A 165 18.47 25.84 4.57
C ALA A 165 19.72 24.94 4.64
N VAL A 166 19.73 23.84 3.89
CA VAL A 166 20.85 22.88 3.82
C VAL A 166 21.90 23.29 2.78
N GLY A 167 21.55 24.17 1.84
CA GLY A 167 22.42 24.63 0.75
C GLY A 167 22.68 23.55 -0.30
N ARG A 168 21.74 22.62 -0.49
CA ARG A 168 21.87 21.51 -1.46
C ARG A 168 20.54 21.24 -2.15
N ASP A 169 20.57 21.24 -3.49
CA ASP A 169 19.44 20.85 -4.34
C ASP A 169 19.51 19.35 -4.63
N ALA A 170 18.67 18.57 -3.96
CA ALA A 170 18.63 17.12 -4.08
C ALA A 170 17.42 16.65 -4.88
N VAL A 171 16.30 17.36 -4.81
CA VAL A 171 15.01 16.97 -5.36
C VAL A 171 14.78 17.60 -6.74
N CYS A 172 14.58 16.73 -7.72
CA CYS A 172 14.30 17.09 -9.11
C CYS A 172 12.81 17.38 -9.33
N ASP A 173 11.95 16.42 -8.95
CA ASP A 173 10.51 16.53 -9.09
C ASP A 173 9.77 15.90 -7.90
N VAL A 174 8.54 16.36 -7.69
CA VAL A 174 7.62 15.90 -6.65
C VAL A 174 6.34 15.42 -7.30
N ASP A 175 6.17 14.11 -7.39
CA ASP A 175 4.92 13.52 -7.83
C ASP A 175 4.04 13.20 -6.62
N VAL A 176 2.73 13.46 -6.69
CA VAL A 176 1.82 13.21 -5.57
C VAL A 176 0.59 12.47 -6.05
N GLU A 177 0.39 11.29 -5.48
CA GLU A 177 -0.79 10.47 -5.72
C GLU A 177 -1.72 10.54 -4.49
N CYS A 178 -2.88 11.18 -4.63
CA CYS A 178 -3.91 11.16 -3.59
C CYS A 178 -4.91 10.04 -3.87
N ARG A 179 -4.91 9.02 -3.00
CA ARG A 179 -5.84 7.89 -3.14
C ARG A 179 -7.20 8.25 -2.55
N LEU A 180 -8.10 8.64 -3.43
CA LEU A 180 -9.53 8.66 -3.17
C LEU A 180 -10.07 7.25 -3.38
N GLU A 181 -10.22 6.46 -2.32
CA GLU A 181 -11.10 5.31 -2.42
C GLU A 181 -12.53 5.85 -2.39
N LYS A 182 -13.03 6.24 -3.57
CA LYS A 182 -14.47 6.15 -3.79
C LYS A 182 -14.85 4.70 -3.53
N GLU A 183 -15.96 4.47 -2.85
CA GLU A 183 -16.50 3.12 -2.58
C GLU A 183 -16.58 2.26 -3.84
N GLU A 184 -16.55 2.86 -5.03
CA GLU A 184 -16.43 2.23 -6.36
C GLU A 184 -15.19 1.34 -6.57
N PHE A 185 -14.09 1.54 -5.82
CA PHE A 185 -12.86 0.74 -5.95
C PHE A 185 -12.71 -0.40 -4.94
N ALA A 186 -13.64 -0.52 -3.97
CA ALA A 186 -13.70 -1.70 -3.13
C ALA A 186 -14.01 -2.91 -4.03
N MET A 187 -13.19 -3.97 -3.95
CA MET A 187 -13.40 -5.22 -4.69
C MET A 187 -14.83 -5.78 -4.54
N SER A 188 -15.51 -5.42 -3.43
CA SER A 188 -16.92 -5.68 -3.14
C SER A 188 -17.92 -5.09 -4.15
N ASN A 189 -17.63 -3.94 -4.76
CA ASN A 189 -18.55 -3.28 -5.69
C ASN A 189 -18.34 -3.72 -7.14
N ASN A 190 -17.24 -4.44 -7.42
CA ASN A 190 -17.01 -4.99 -8.75
C ASN A 190 -17.75 -6.35 -8.88
N TRP A 191 -18.89 -6.32 -9.57
CA TRP A 191 -19.74 -7.50 -9.78
C TRP A 191 -18.98 -8.68 -10.40
N LEU A 192 -17.98 -8.43 -11.24
CA LEU A 192 -17.17 -9.46 -11.88
C LEU A 192 -16.23 -10.14 -10.87
N ALA A 193 -15.63 -9.37 -9.96
CA ALA A 193 -14.79 -9.90 -8.89
C ALA A 193 -15.62 -10.73 -7.89
N MET A 194 -16.83 -10.26 -7.54
CA MET A 194 -17.76 -11.01 -6.70
C MET A 194 -18.26 -12.30 -7.37
N ALA A 195 -18.60 -12.25 -8.65
CA ALA A 195 -19.01 -13.45 -9.40
C ALA A 195 -17.90 -14.49 -9.49
N ALA A 196 -16.65 -14.07 -9.74
CA ALA A 196 -15.50 -14.95 -9.76
C ALA A 196 -15.25 -15.60 -8.38
N LEU A 197 -15.37 -14.83 -7.30
CA LEU A 197 -15.21 -15.34 -5.94
C LEU A 197 -16.28 -16.38 -5.61
N TYR A 198 -17.56 -16.10 -5.92
CA TYR A 198 -18.63 -17.09 -5.72
C TYR A 198 -18.42 -18.35 -6.56
N PHE A 199 -17.99 -18.21 -7.81
CA PHE A 199 -17.71 -19.37 -8.67
C PHE A 199 -16.57 -20.23 -8.10
N LEU A 200 -15.47 -19.64 -7.65
CA LEU A 200 -14.34 -20.36 -7.05
C LEU A 200 -14.72 -21.05 -5.74
N THR A 201 -15.52 -20.40 -4.89
CA THR A 201 -16.00 -21.03 -3.66
C THR A 201 -16.94 -22.21 -3.94
N TYR A 202 -17.82 -22.08 -4.94
CA TYR A 202 -18.73 -23.15 -5.35
C TYR A 202 -17.99 -24.37 -5.91
N THR A 203 -17.00 -24.17 -6.77
CA THR A 203 -16.21 -25.30 -7.32
C THR A 203 -15.43 -26.03 -6.24
N LEU A 204 -14.90 -25.31 -5.24
CA LEU A 204 -14.21 -25.91 -4.10
C LEU A 204 -15.16 -26.77 -3.25
N ILE A 205 -16.37 -26.28 -2.97
CA ILE A 205 -17.40 -27.05 -2.23
C ILE A 205 -17.81 -28.31 -3.01
N MET A 206 -18.06 -28.19 -4.32
CA MET A 206 -18.40 -29.33 -5.17
C MET A 206 -17.26 -30.35 -5.26
N MET A 207 -16.01 -29.90 -5.23
CA MET A 207 -14.84 -30.78 -5.22
C MET A 207 -14.74 -31.56 -3.90
N VAL A 208 -14.94 -30.90 -2.75
CA VAL A 208 -14.96 -31.59 -1.44
C VAL A 208 -16.12 -32.58 -1.36
N PHE A 209 -17.32 -32.18 -1.78
CA PHE A 209 -18.47 -33.09 -1.77
C PHE A 209 -18.29 -34.27 -2.74
N GLY A 210 -17.79 -34.01 -3.95
CA GLY A 210 -17.53 -35.03 -4.96
C GLY A 210 -16.48 -36.03 -4.52
N THR A 211 -15.39 -35.57 -3.90
CA THR A 211 -14.35 -36.47 -3.36
C THR A 211 -14.85 -37.32 -2.21
N LEU A 212 -15.63 -36.76 -1.28
CA LEU A 212 -16.22 -37.53 -0.18
C LEU A 212 -17.20 -38.58 -0.70
N TYR A 213 -18.06 -38.23 -1.65
CA TYR A 213 -19.00 -39.17 -2.27
C TYR A 213 -18.27 -40.31 -2.99
N ASP A 214 -17.20 -39.98 -3.73
CA ASP A 214 -16.39 -40.94 -4.47
C ASP A 214 -15.73 -41.97 -3.52
N LEU A 215 -15.06 -41.49 -2.46
CA LEU A 215 -14.35 -42.35 -1.51
C LEU A 215 -15.29 -43.19 -0.64
N PHE A 216 -16.39 -42.62 -0.13
CA PHE A 216 -17.24 -43.33 0.83
C PHE A 216 -18.29 -44.21 0.19
N ILE A 217 -18.86 -43.80 -0.94
CA ILE A 217 -20.01 -44.46 -1.55
C ILE A 217 -19.57 -45.16 -2.84
N TYR A 218 -19.03 -44.41 -3.80
CA TYR A 218 -18.80 -44.93 -5.15
C TYR A 218 -17.74 -46.04 -5.21
N GLN A 219 -16.58 -45.87 -4.55
CA GLN A 219 -15.55 -46.89 -4.52
C GLN A 219 -15.99 -48.18 -3.81
N LYS A 220 -16.72 -48.04 -2.69
CA LYS A 220 -17.25 -49.20 -1.96
C LYS A 220 -18.27 -49.95 -2.81
N GLU A 221 -19.15 -49.22 -3.49
CA GLU A 221 -20.18 -49.82 -4.34
C GLU A 221 -19.57 -50.56 -5.54
N ILE A 222 -18.50 -50.05 -6.17
CA ILE A 222 -17.78 -50.75 -7.25
C ILE A 222 -17.13 -52.05 -6.79
N GLN A 223 -16.61 -52.10 -5.55
CA GLN A 223 -16.02 -53.33 -5.02
C GLN A 223 -17.06 -54.43 -4.78
N VAL A 224 -18.31 -54.05 -4.48
CA VAL A 224 -19.40 -54.99 -4.19
C VAL A 224 -20.18 -55.37 -5.45
N TYR A 225 -20.37 -54.43 -6.39
CA TYR A 225 -21.10 -54.64 -7.64
C TYR A 225 -20.25 -54.24 -8.87
N PRO A 226 -19.75 -55.20 -9.67
CA PRO A 226 -18.98 -54.90 -10.87
C PRO A 226 -19.81 -54.18 -11.96
N PRO A 227 -19.16 -53.43 -12.87
CA PRO A 227 -19.77 -52.35 -13.68
C PRO A 227 -20.83 -52.75 -14.72
N LEU A 228 -21.21 -54.03 -14.81
CA LEU A 228 -22.15 -54.52 -15.83
C LEU A 228 -23.63 -54.20 -15.52
N GLU A 229 -23.95 -53.78 -14.30
CA GLU A 229 -25.34 -53.71 -13.80
C GLU A 229 -25.82 -52.28 -13.45
N LYS A 230 -25.00 -51.24 -13.70
CA LYS A 230 -25.27 -49.89 -13.15
C LYS A 230 -26.02 -48.96 -14.11
N ASN A 231 -27.24 -48.58 -13.73
CA ASN A 231 -27.95 -47.43 -14.27
C ASN A 231 -27.25 -46.13 -13.82
N ASN A 232 -26.38 -45.61 -14.68
CA ASN A 232 -25.64 -44.38 -14.39
C ASN A 232 -26.54 -43.15 -14.55
N HIS A 233 -27.21 -42.76 -13.47
CA HIS A 233 -27.92 -41.49 -13.40
C HIS A 233 -26.97 -40.31 -13.71
N LEU A 234 -27.47 -39.33 -14.48
CA LEU A 234 -26.75 -38.11 -14.87
C LEU A 234 -26.10 -37.41 -13.66
N PHE A 235 -26.80 -37.41 -12.52
CA PHE A 235 -26.34 -36.84 -11.26
C PHE A 235 -25.02 -37.43 -10.77
N ILE A 236 -24.86 -38.76 -10.85
CA ILE A 236 -23.64 -39.45 -10.39
C ILE A 236 -22.45 -39.06 -11.27
N ARG A 237 -22.67 -38.95 -12.60
CA ARG A 237 -21.63 -38.50 -13.54
C ARG A 237 -21.16 -37.08 -13.25
N ILE A 238 -22.09 -36.17 -12.93
CA ILE A 238 -21.76 -34.77 -12.62
C ILE A 238 -20.92 -34.71 -11.32
N ILE A 239 -21.30 -35.46 -10.28
CA ILE A 239 -20.54 -35.47 -9.02
C ILE A 239 -19.13 -36.03 -9.20
N LEU A 240 -18.99 -37.13 -9.94
CA LEU A 240 -17.68 -37.75 -10.21
C LEU A 240 -16.77 -36.83 -11.03
N ALA A 241 -17.31 -35.99 -11.91
CA ALA A 241 -16.53 -35.01 -12.66
C ALA A 241 -15.81 -33.99 -11.76
N TYR A 242 -16.34 -33.69 -10.57
CA TYR A 242 -15.70 -32.81 -9.59
C TYR A 242 -14.81 -33.56 -8.58
N SER A 243 -14.78 -34.91 -8.58
CA SER A 243 -13.95 -35.67 -7.65
C SER A 243 -12.46 -35.59 -8.03
N MET A 244 -11.61 -35.13 -7.12
CA MET A 244 -10.15 -35.21 -7.28
C MET A 244 -9.64 -36.65 -7.33
N TYR A 245 -10.30 -37.60 -6.67
CA TYR A 245 -9.75 -38.95 -6.52
C TYR A 245 -9.80 -39.71 -7.84
N THR A 246 -10.99 -39.89 -8.44
CA THR A 246 -11.13 -40.59 -9.73
C THR A 246 -10.37 -39.88 -10.85
N ASN A 247 -10.53 -38.55 -10.98
CA ASN A 247 -9.81 -37.77 -11.98
C ASN A 247 -8.28 -37.84 -11.78
N GLY A 248 -7.80 -37.75 -10.53
CA GLY A 248 -6.38 -37.84 -10.20
C GLY A 248 -5.78 -39.22 -10.49
N VAL A 249 -6.52 -40.30 -10.19
CA VAL A 249 -6.08 -41.67 -10.50
C VAL A 249 -6.00 -41.90 -12.01
N GLU A 250 -6.94 -41.39 -12.80
CA GLU A 250 -6.87 -41.49 -14.27
C GLU A 250 -5.63 -40.80 -14.84
N ILE A 251 -5.33 -39.58 -14.38
CA ILE A 251 -4.15 -38.81 -14.80
C ILE A 251 -2.84 -39.52 -14.41
N LEU A 252 -2.77 -40.08 -13.21
CA LEU A 252 -1.58 -40.82 -12.78
C LEU A 252 -1.41 -42.16 -13.54
N ARG A 253 -2.52 -42.76 -13.97
CA ARG A 253 -2.50 -44.02 -14.73
C ARG A 253 -2.08 -43.81 -16.18
N THR A 254 -2.42 -42.68 -16.80
CA THR A 254 -1.92 -42.30 -18.12
C THR A 254 -0.42 -41.99 -18.10
N ALA A 255 0.06 -41.24 -17.09
CA ALA A 255 1.50 -40.96 -16.92
C ALA A 255 2.34 -42.25 -16.79
N LYS A 256 1.85 -43.26 -16.06
CA LYS A 256 2.54 -44.55 -15.92
C LYS A 256 2.58 -45.38 -17.21
N LYS A 257 1.65 -45.16 -18.14
CA LYS A 257 1.64 -45.82 -19.46
C LYS A 257 2.70 -45.25 -20.39
N GLU A 258 2.93 -43.94 -20.36
CA GLU A 258 3.97 -43.29 -21.17
C GLU A 258 5.38 -43.69 -20.72
N VAL A 259 5.64 -43.79 -19.42
CA VAL A 259 6.94 -44.23 -18.88
C VAL A 259 7.26 -45.69 -19.23
N ARG A 260 6.26 -46.50 -19.58
CA ARG A 260 6.45 -47.92 -19.96
C ARG A 260 6.60 -48.13 -21.48
N LEU A 261 6.53 -47.06 -22.27
CA LEU A 261 6.65 -47.06 -23.73
C LEU A 261 7.97 -46.44 -24.22
N VAL A 262 8.94 -46.24 -23.33
CA VAL A 262 10.35 -45.89 -23.64
C VAL A 262 11.26 -47.01 -23.20
#